data_AF-W0VAS7-F1
#
_entry.id   AF-W0VAS7-F1
#
_cell.length_a   1.000
_cell.length_b   1.000
_cell.length_c   1.000
_cell.angle_alpha   90.00
_cell.angle_beta   90.00
_cell.angle_gamma   90.00
#
_symmetry.space_group_name_H-M   'P 1'
#
loop_
_entity.id
_entity.type
_entity.pdbx_description
1 polymer ?
#
loop_
_entity_poly.entity_id
_entity_poly.type
_entity_poly.pdbx_seq_one_letter_code
_entity_poly.pdbx_strand_id
1 'polypeptide(L)' 'MPGNKEKHFLVIKVIEAPEPGQPVTHVELEAIYTRRVTILAWRELEDASVWRRGWQ' A
#
# COMPACT_ATOMS: atom_id res chain seq x y z
N MET A 1 -7.12 -9.89 0.10
CA MET A 1 -7.68 -9.83 -1.27
C MET A 1 -8.53 -8.58 -1.40
N PRO A 2 -8.12 -7.55 -2.16
CA PRO A 2 -8.91 -6.33 -2.33
C PRO A 2 -10.25 -6.68 -2.98
N GLY A 3 -11.32 -6.62 -2.19
CA GLY A 3 -12.64 -7.19 -2.49
C GLY A 3 -13.66 -6.19 -3.03
N ASN A 4 -13.28 -4.97 -3.33
CA ASN A 4 -14.18 -3.96 -3.88
C ASN A 4 -13.48 -3.25 -5.03
N LYS A 5 -14.26 -2.59 -5.90
CA LYS A 5 -13.88 -1.94 -7.17
C LYS A 5 -12.79 -0.85 -7.08
N GLU A 6 -12.04 -0.80 -5.99
CA GLU A 6 -10.89 0.04 -5.70
C GLU A 6 -9.70 -0.49 -6.52
N LYS A 7 -9.50 0.10 -7.70
CA LYS A 7 -8.33 -0.16 -8.56
C LYS A 7 -7.22 0.86 -8.37
N HIS A 8 -7.52 1.97 -7.71
CA HIS A 8 -6.64 3.12 -7.54
C HIS A 8 -6.30 3.31 -6.06
N PHE A 9 -5.03 3.12 -5.75
CA PHE A 9 -4.46 3.35 -4.43
C PHE A 9 -3.24 4.25 -4.54
N LEU A 10 -3.05 5.12 -3.56
CA LEU A 10 -1.89 5.98 -3.44
C LEU A 10 -1.15 5.68 -2.14
N VAL A 11 0.17 5.49 -2.21
CA VAL A 11 0.99 5.45 -1.00
C VAL A 11 1.11 6.87 -0.49
N ILE A 12 0.46 7.15 0.64
CA ILE A 12 0.44 8.49 1.24
C ILE A 12 1.51 8.65 2.32
N LYS A 13 1.96 7.54 2.92
CA LYS A 13 2.95 7.55 3.98
C LYS A 13 3.77 6.28 4.01
N VAL A 14 5.02 6.42 4.39
CA VAL A 14 5.93 5.32 4.67
C VAL A 14 6.10 5.22 6.19
N ILE A 15 5.90 4.03 6.75
CA ILE A 15 6.06 3.79 8.19
C ILE A 15 7.50 3.33 8.42
N GLU A 16 8.26 4.20 9.06
CA GLU A 16 9.63 3.91 9.46
C GLU A 16 9.66 2.77 10.49
N ALA A 17 10.74 2.00 10.46
CA ALA A 17 10.95 0.96 11.45
C ALA A 17 11.12 1.59 12.85
N PRO A 18 10.71 0.87 13.91
CA PRO A 18 10.81 1.37 15.28
C PRO A 18 12.26 1.62 15.72
N GLU A 19 13.24 0.98 15.05
CA GLU A 19 14.66 1.18 15.33
C GLU A 19 15.35 1.96 14.20
N PRO A 20 16.18 2.96 14.53
CA PRO A 20 16.90 3.75 13.54
C PRO A 20 17.88 2.87 12.75
N GLY A 21 17.85 2.99 11.42
CA GLY A 21 18.70 2.22 10.50
C GLY A 21 18.07 0.90 10.03
N GLN A 22 16.90 0.51 10.53
CA GLN A 22 16.17 -0.62 9.99
C GLN A 22 15.40 -0.27 8.71
N PRO A 23 15.23 -1.22 7.79
CA PRO A 23 14.47 -1.01 6.58
C PRO A 23 12.99 -0.77 6.90
N VAL A 24 12.35 0.08 6.10
CA VAL A 24 10.89 0.25 6.11
C VAL A 24 10.21 -1.10 5.98
N THR A 25 9.18 -1.33 6.79
CA THR A 25 8.39 -2.57 6.74
C THR A 25 6.97 -2.31 6.26
N HIS A 26 6.37 -1.18 6.59
CA HIS A 26 4.97 -0.88 6.33
C HIS A 26 4.76 0.46 5.63
N VAL A 27 3.64 0.57 4.92
CA VAL A 27 3.20 1.78 4.21
C VAL A 27 1.70 1.98 4.42
N GLU A 28 1.28 3.24 4.41
CA GLU A 28 -0.14 3.62 4.36
C GLU A 28 -0.57 3.81 2.91
N LEU A 29 -1.57 3.04 2.50
CA LEU A 29 -2.25 3.20 1.22
C LEU A 29 -3.62 3.82 1.43
N GLU A 30 -3.89 4.88 0.67
CA GLU A 30 -5.21 5.48 0.56
C GLU A 30 -5.90 4.99 -0.72
N ALA A 31 -7.08 4.39 -0.57
CA ALA A 31 -7.97 4.10 -1.67
C ALA A 31 -8.68 5.39 -2.11
N ILE A 32 -8.41 5.85 -3.33
CA ILE A 32 -8.84 7.18 -3.81
C ILE A 32 -10.36 7.34 -3.79
N TYR A 33 -11.10 6.30 -4.18
CA TYR A 33 -12.56 6.37 -4.29
C TYR A 33 -13.27 6.36 -2.95
N THR A 34 -12.77 5.61 -1.98
CA THR A 34 -13.40 5.43 -0.67
C THR A 34 -12.77 6.33 0.38
N ARG A 35 -11.64 6.98 0.07
CA ARG A 35 -10.76 7.68 1.02
C ARG A 35 -10.33 6.78 2.18
N ARG A 36 -10.38 5.46 1.99
CA ARG A 36 -10.04 4.50 3.03
C ARG A 36 -8.53 4.37 3.13
N VAL A 37 -7.99 4.55 4.32
CA VAL A 37 -6.58 4.30 4.61
C VAL A 37 -6.40 2.87 5.12
N THR A 38 -5.40 2.18 4.60
CA THR A 38 -4.99 0.85 5.06
C THR A 38 -3.49 0.80 5.24
N ILE A 39 -3.03 0.08 6.25
CA ILE A 39 -1.61 -0.15 6.51
C ILE A 39 -1.30 -1.58 6.10
N LEU A 40 -0.27 -1.75 5.29
CA LEU A 40 0.20 -3.08 4.86
C LEU A 40 1.72 -3.07 4.67
N ALA A 41 2.31 -4.28 4.56
CA ALA A 41 3.73 -4.41 4.35
C ALA A 41 4.08 -4.02 2.92
N TRP A 42 5.01 -3.08 2.71
CA TRP A 42 5.25 -2.53 1.36
C TRP A 42 5.64 -3.59 0.32
N ARG A 43 6.26 -4.69 0.78
CA ARG A 43 6.61 -5.85 -0.05
C ARG A 43 5.38 -6.51 -0.69
N GLU A 44 4.21 -6.42 -0.08
CA GLU A 44 2.98 -6.92 -0.69
C GLU A 44 2.66 -6.18 -1.99
N LEU A 45 3.06 -4.90 -2.15
CA LEU A 45 2.89 -4.16 -3.40
C LEU A 45 3.74 -4.69 -4.55
N GLU A 46 4.79 -5.48 -4.25
CA GLU A 46 5.60 -6.16 -5.27
C GLU A 46 4.84 -7.33 -5.90
N ASP A 47 3.85 -7.89 -5.19
CA ASP A 47 3.04 -9.01 -5.66
C ASP A 47 2.06 -8.55 -6.74
N ALA A 48 2.44 -8.79 -7.99
CA ALA A 48 1.64 -8.48 -9.17
C ALA A 48 0.36 -9.33 -9.28
N SER A 49 0.23 -10.42 -8.53
CA SER A 49 -1.00 -11.23 -8.48
C SER A 49 -2.09 -10.54 -7.66
N VAL A 50 -1.69 -9.74 -6.67
CA VAL A 50 -2.59 -8.98 -5.79
C VAL A 50 -2.73 -7.53 -6.26
N TRP A 51 -1.62 -6.91 -6.66
CA TRP A 51 -1.55 -5.49 -7.02
C TRP A 51 -1.22 -5.29 -8.49
N ARG A 52 -2.15 -4.68 -9.23
CA ARG A 52 -1.89 -4.30 -10.62
C ARG A 52 -1.17 -2.96 -10.65
N ARG A 53 0.13 -3.01 -10.97
CA ARG A 53 0.97 -1.84 -11.20
C ARG A 53 0.71 -1.30 -12.60
N GLY A 54 0.17 -0.09 -12.67
CA GLY A 54 -0.19 0.57 -13.92
C GLY A 54 -1.54 1.26 -13.78
N TRP A 55 -1.54 2.56 -14.01
CA TRP A 55 -2.77 3.33 -14.18
C TRP A 55 -3.31 2.96 -15.57
N GLN A 56 -4.46 2.29 -15.64
CA GLN A 56 -5.15 1.99 -16.90
C GLN A 56 -6.60 2.43 -16.83
#